data_AF-A0A950EGU4-F1
#
_entry.id   AF-A0A950EGU4-F1
#
_cell.length_a   1.000
_cell.length_b   1.000
_cell.length_c   1.000
_cell.angle_alpha   90.00
_cell.angle_beta   90.00
_cell.angle_gamma   90.00
#
_symmetry.space_group_name_H-M   'P 1'
#
loop_
_entity.id
_entity.type
_entity.pdbx_description
1 polymer ?
#
loop_
_entity_poly.entity_id
_entity_poly.type
_entity_poly.pdbx_seq_one_letter_code
_entity_poly.pdbx_strand_id
1 'polypeptide(L)'
;MQIPQIRPGLVTHTEPMPRVVAFFYNSALGNAAIQLLTGLGVPNDALGVIPPEQIETGQGMVLSIACPSEKMLTQVESICRKYGADLHRQRS
;
A
#
# COMPACT_ATOMS: atom_id res chain seq x y z
N MET A 1 35.67 3.35 -8.50
CA MET A 1 34.82 3.78 -7.38
C MET A 1 34.36 2.51 -6.65
N GLN A 2 34.59 2.38 -5.34
CA GLN A 2 34.06 1.26 -4.55
C GLN A 2 32.63 1.57 -4.13
N ILE A 3 31.69 0.68 -4.45
CA ILE A 3 30.30 0.79 -3.98
C ILE A 3 30.30 0.53 -2.47
N PRO A 4 29.76 1.42 -1.64
CA PRO A 4 29.67 1.18 -0.20
C PRO A 4 28.79 -0.05 0.05
N GLN A 5 29.35 -1.08 0.67
CA GLN A 5 28.58 -2.22 1.16
C GLN A 5 27.82 -1.81 2.42
N ILE A 6 26.58 -1.37 2.25
CA ILE A 6 25.64 -1.21 3.37
C ILE A 6 25.27 -2.61 3.85
N ARG A 7 25.70 -2.98 5.07
CA ARG A 7 25.21 -4.19 5.71
C ARG A 7 23.74 -3.96 6.08
N PRO A 8 22.80 -4.84 5.69
CA PRO A 8 21.45 -4.78 6.23
C PRO A 8 21.56 -4.82 7.75
N GLY A 9 21.04 -3.82 8.44
CA GLY A 9 20.94 -3.85 9.89
C GLY A 9 20.20 -5.12 10.31
N LEU A 10 20.57 -5.71 11.44
CA LEU A 10 19.92 -6.90 11.99
C LEU A 10 18.43 -6.58 12.24
N VAL A 11 17.56 -6.92 11.29
CA VAL A 11 16.10 -6.80 11.44
C VAL A 11 15.66 -7.98 12.30
N THR A 12 15.66 -7.78 13.62
CA THR A 12 15.39 -8.83 14.60
C THR A 12 13.92 -9.21 14.70
N HIS A 13 13.01 -8.32 14.29
CA HIS A 13 11.57 -8.51 14.40
C HIS A 13 10.84 -7.93 13.19
N THR A 14 10.36 -8.79 12.30
CA THR A 14 9.25 -8.46 11.40
C THR A 14 7.99 -9.06 12.01
N GLU A 15 7.28 -8.29 12.83
CA GLU A 15 5.93 -8.71 13.20
C GLU A 15 5.07 -8.76 11.93
N PRO A 16 4.25 -9.81 11.74
CA PRO A 16 3.34 -9.88 10.61
C PRO A 16 2.34 -8.72 10.70
N MET A 17 2.55 -7.68 9.90
CA MET A 17 1.61 -6.57 9.78
C MET A 17 0.55 -6.92 8.76
N PRO A 18 -0.75 -6.85 9.12
CA PRO A 18 -1.81 -7.08 8.15
C PRO A 18 -1.76 -6.00 7.07
N ARG A 19 -1.96 -6.42 5.82
CA ARG A 19 -1.94 -5.54 4.65
C ARG A 19 -3.28 -5.54 3.95
N VAL A 20 -3.70 -4.36 3.53
CA VAL A 20 -4.82 -4.18 2.60
C VAL A 20 -4.22 -4.04 1.22
N VAL A 21 -4.57 -4.93 0.31
CA VAL A 21 -4.23 -4.81 -1.11
C VAL A 21 -5.48 -4.29 -1.83
N ALA A 22 -5.36 -3.17 -2.52
CA ALA A 22 -6.47 -2.51 -3.19
C ALA A 22 -6.12 -2.32 -4.66
N PHE A 23 -6.92 -2.88 -5.56
CA PHE A 23 -6.80 -2.67 -6.99
C PHE A 23 -7.75 -1.56 -7.43
N PHE A 24 -7.22 -0.55 -8.09
CA PHE A 24 -7.97 0.56 -8.67
C PHE A 24 -7.93 0.42 -10.19
N TYR A 25 -9.10 0.27 -10.81
CA TYR A 25 -9.22 0.27 -12.27
C TYR A 25 -8.77 1.60 -12.91
N ASN A 26 -8.89 2.70 -12.17
CA ASN A 26 -8.43 4.02 -12.57
C ASN A 26 -7.29 4.49 -11.66
N SER A 27 -6.09 4.66 -12.23
CA SER A 27 -4.90 5.11 -11.51
C SER A 27 -5.04 6.50 -10.90
N ALA A 28 -5.88 7.38 -11.47
CA ALA A 28 -6.18 8.68 -10.88
C ALA A 28 -6.93 8.55 -9.55
N LEU A 29 -7.84 7.58 -9.42
CA LEU A 29 -8.53 7.28 -8.16
C LEU A 29 -7.58 6.67 -7.13
N GLY A 30 -6.65 5.82 -7.58
CA GLY A 30 -5.56 5.31 -6.72
C GLY A 30 -4.70 6.43 -6.16
N ASN A 31 -4.30 7.40 -6.99
CA ASN A 31 -3.54 8.57 -6.55
C ASN A 31 -4.33 9.46 -5.57
N ALA A 32 -5.62 9.67 -5.81
CA ALA A 32 -6.48 10.40 -4.87
C ALA A 32 -6.57 9.68 -3.52
N ALA A 33 -6.68 8.34 -3.53
CA ALA A 33 -6.65 7.54 -2.32
C ALA A 33 -5.31 7.67 -1.57
N ILE A 34 -4.17 7.64 -2.27
CA ILE A 34 -2.84 7.86 -1.65
C ILE A 34 -2.79 9.20 -0.92
N GLN A 35 -3.24 10.30 -1.56
CA GLN A 35 -3.25 11.64 -0.96
C GLN A 35 -4.14 11.71 0.29
N LEU A 36 -5.31 11.05 0.26
CA LEU A 36 -6.19 11.02 1.42
C LEU A 36 -5.58 10.18 2.57
N LEU A 37 -5.01 9.02 2.24
CA LEU A 37 -4.39 8.12 3.21
C LEU A 37 -3.21 8.80 3.91
N THR A 38 -2.34 9.48 3.16
CA THR A 38 -1.25 10.29 3.72
C THR A 38 -1.77 11.44 4.57
N GLY A 39 -2.81 12.15 4.13
CA GLY A 39 -3.46 13.20 4.92
C GLY A 39 -4.07 12.70 6.25
N LEU A 40 -4.43 11.42 6.33
CA LEU A 40 -4.93 10.76 7.54
C LEU A 40 -3.84 10.17 8.42
N GLY A 41 -2.56 10.34 8.06
CA GLY A 41 -1.42 9.89 8.83
C GLY A 41 -0.95 8.47 8.50
N VAL A 42 -1.37 7.89 7.37
CA VAL A 42 -0.77 6.64 6.88
C VAL A 42 0.67 6.93 6.45
N PRO A 43 1.68 6.29 7.05
CA PRO A 43 3.08 6.53 6.70
C PRO A 43 3.37 6.14 5.25
N ASN A 44 4.20 6.92 4.55
CA ASN A 44 4.54 6.66 3.15
C ASN A 44 5.33 5.34 2.97
N ASP A 45 6.15 4.97 3.94
CA ASP A 45 6.86 3.69 4.00
C ASP A 45 5.91 2.49 4.15
N ALA A 46 4.68 2.71 4.63
CA ALA A 46 3.63 1.70 4.68
C ALA A 46 2.89 1.51 3.34
N LEU A 47 3.13 2.37 2.34
CA LEU A 47 2.45 2.35 1.05
C LEU A 47 3.34 1.71 -0.04
N GLY A 48 2.97 0.50 -0.46
CA GLY A 48 3.47 -0.09 -1.69
C GLY A 48 2.59 0.32 -2.87
N VAL A 49 3.20 0.78 -3.96
CA VAL A 49 2.47 1.19 -5.18
C VAL A 49 2.99 0.38 -6.36
N ILE A 50 2.08 -0.28 -7.07
CA ILE A 50 2.34 -0.89 -8.37
C ILE A 50 1.65 -0.01 -9.40
N PRO A 51 2.41 0.75 -10.22
CA PRO A 51 1.86 1.69 -11.16
C PRO A 51 1.38 0.95 -12.43
N PRO A 52 0.58 1.60 -13.30
CA PRO A 52 -0.04 0.95 -14.46
C PRO A 52 0.96 0.25 -15.37
N GLU A 53 2.19 0.77 -15.49
CA GLU A 53 3.25 0.25 -16.36
C GLU A 53 3.74 -1.15 -15.94
N GLN A 54 3.47 -1.54 -14.70
CA GLN A 54 3.83 -2.86 -14.14
C GLN A 54 2.63 -3.81 -14.09
N ILE A 55 1.45 -3.38 -14.55
CA ILE A 55 0.24 -4.20 -14.63
C ILE A 55 0.15 -4.77 -16.06
N GLU A 56 -0.19 -6.05 -16.18
CA GLU A 56 -0.25 -6.75 -17.48
C GLU A 56 -1.17 -6.06 -18.50
N THR A 57 -2.28 -5.48 -18.05
CA THR A 57 -3.22 -4.73 -18.89
C THR A 57 -2.75 -3.32 -19.25
N GLY A 58 -1.65 -2.84 -18.63
CA GLY A 58 -1.18 -1.46 -18.75
C GLY A 58 -2.13 -0.42 -18.12
N GLN A 59 -3.14 -0.86 -17.36
CA GLN A 59 -4.20 -0.03 -16.81
C GLN A 59 -4.41 -0.28 -15.32
N GLY A 60 -4.83 0.77 -14.62
CA GLY A 60 -5.12 0.73 -13.19
C GLY A 60 -3.90 0.93 -12.30
N MET A 61 -4.05 0.59 -11.02
CA MET A 61 -3.01 0.73 -9.99
C MET A 61 -3.30 -0.25 -8.85
N VAL A 62 -2.26 -0.88 -8.29
CA VAL A 62 -2.40 -1.64 -7.04
C VAL A 62 -1.75 -0.87 -5.91
N LEU A 63 -2.47 -0.72 -4.80
CA LEU A 63 -1.94 -0.22 -3.53
C LEU A 63 -1.82 -1.37 -2.54
N SER A 64 -0.68 -1.48 -1.87
CA SER A 64 -0.44 -2.43 -0.77
C SER A 64 -0.12 -1.65 0.49
N ILE A 65 -1.06 -1.61 1.43
CA ILE A 65 -1.06 -0.69 2.58
C ILE A 65 -0.85 -1.50 3.85
N ALA A 66 0.28 -1.31 4.53
CA ALA A 66 0.51 -1.92 5.84
C ALA A 66 -0.31 -1.19 6.92
N CYS A 67 -1.07 -1.95 7.69
CA CYS A 67 -1.95 -1.42 8.73
C CYS A 67 -1.53 -1.99 10.09
N PRO A 68 -0.83 -1.24 10.96
CA PRO A 68 -0.41 -1.73 12.28
C PRO A 68 -1.57 -1.92 13.27
N SER A 69 -2.76 -1.37 13.00
CA SER A 69 -3.92 -1.50 13.88
C SER A 69 -5.19 -1.88 13.11
N GLU A 70 -6.09 -2.60 13.77
CA GLU A 70 -7.38 -3.01 13.20
C GLU A 70 -8.27 -1.80 12.88
N LYS A 71 -8.21 -0.74 13.71
CA LYS A 71 -8.92 0.52 13.46
C LYS A 71 -8.46 1.17 12.14
N MET A 72 -7.16 1.21 11.91
CA MET A 72 -6.58 1.74 10.67
C MET A 72 -6.97 0.87 9.48
N LEU A 73 -6.97 -0.45 9.64
CA LEU A 73 -7.40 -1.40 8.61
C LEU A 73 -8.84 -1.11 8.16
N THR A 74 -9.80 -1.03 9.08
CA THR A 74 -11.20 -0.73 8.72
C THR A 74 -11.35 0.63 8.03
N GLN A 75 -10.59 1.62 8.48
CA GLN A 75 -10.60 2.95 7.89
C GLN A 75 -10.03 2.96 6.46
N VAL A 76 -8.90 2.30 6.24
CA VAL A 76 -8.26 2.14 4.93
C VAL A 76 -9.18 1.40 3.96
N GLU A 77 -9.76 0.28 4.40
CA GLU A 77 -10.72 -0.47 3.57
C GLU A 77 -11.93 0.38 3.18
N SER A 78 -12.47 1.17 4.12
CA SER A 78 -13.60 2.07 3.84
C SER A 78 -13.23 3.13 2.80
N ILE A 79 -12.04 3.73 2.90
CA ILE A 79 -11.54 4.72 1.95
C ILE A 79 -11.38 4.08 0.57
N CYS A 80 -10.63 3.00 0.47
CA CYS A 80 -10.38 2.33 -0.80
C CYS A 80 -11.68 1.90 -1.49
N ARG A 81 -12.67 1.37 -0.75
CA ARG A 81 -14.00 1.07 -1.30
C ARG A 81 -14.75 2.30 -1.80
N LYS A 82 -14.68 3.43 -1.09
CA LYS A 82 -15.31 4.70 -1.53
C LYS A 82 -14.75 5.20 -2.86
N TYR A 83 -13.47 4.93 -3.12
CA TYR A 83 -12.82 5.23 -4.40
C TYR A 83 -12.97 4.13 -5.46
N GLY A 84 -13.83 3.13 -5.21
CA GLY A 84 -14.13 2.07 -6.17
C GLY A 84 -13.04 1.02 -6.34
N ALA A 85 -12.19 0.83 -5.32
CA ALA A 85 -11.16 -0.21 -5.37
C ALA A 85 -11.72 -1.59 -5.02
N ASP A 86 -11.20 -2.60 -5.72
CA ASP A 86 -11.36 -4.00 -5.34
C ASP A 86 -10.35 -4.37 -4.27
N LEU A 87 -10.87 -4.84 -3.14
CA LEU A 87 -10.06 -5.14 -1.96
C LEU A 87 -9.72 -6.62 -1.87
N HIS A 88 -8.43 -6.88 -1.71
CA HIS A 88 -7.86 -8.17 -1.35
C HIS A 88 -7.19 -8.06 0.00
N ARG A 89 -7.63 -8.89 0.95
CA ARG A 89 -7.02 -8.98 2.27
C ARG A 89 -6.14 -10.22 2.34
N GLN A 90 -4.86 -10.03 2.65
CA GLN A 90 -4.02 -11.13 3.09
C GLN A 90 -4.36 -11.41 4.56
N ARG A 91 -4.98 -12.56 4.85
CA ARG A 91 -5.04 -13.07 6.23
C ARG A 91 -3.64 -13.61 6.54
N SER A 92 -2.99 -13.05 7.56
CA SER A 92 -1.78 -13.58 8.19
C SER A 92 -2.06 -14.93 8.83
#